data_AF-A0A177PY68-F1
#
_entry.id   AF-A0A177PY68-F1
#
_cell.length_a   1.000
_cell.length_b   1.000
_cell.length_c   1.000
_cell.angle_alpha   90.00
_cell.angle_beta   90.00
_cell.angle_gamma   90.00
#
_symmetry.space_group_name_H-M   'P 1'
#
loop_
_entity.id
_entity.type
_entity.pdbx_description
1 polymer ?
#
loop_
_entity_poly.entity_id
_entity_poly.type
_entity_poly.pdbx_seq_one_letter_code
_entity_poly.pdbx_strand_id
1 'polypeptide(L)'
;MSFAGHLHTENRNGLIVDAVLTAPSGTAERDAALALIRRQKLKRGATLGADKAYDTRAFVAALEERGLVPHIARNSSGRSSAVPDAVATTADYAISQRRRKLVEEPFGWFKATAGCRKLRYIGVAANQHWFHMLAAGYNLIRLTKLTPTAA
;
A
#
# COMPACT_ATOMS: atom_id res chain seq x y z
N MET A 1 -17.28 -14.49 -7.24
CA MET A 1 -17.05 -13.19 -6.57
C MET A 1 -15.55 -12.92 -6.57
N SER A 2 -15.12 -11.82 -7.18
CA SER A 2 -13.73 -11.34 -7.09
C SER A 2 -13.61 -10.42 -5.88
N PHE A 3 -12.43 -10.30 -5.28
CA PHE A 3 -12.15 -9.37 -4.18
C PHE A 3 -10.81 -8.69 -4.45
N ALA A 4 -10.66 -7.46 -3.97
CA ALA A 4 -9.42 -6.70 -4.06
C ALA A 4 -8.76 -6.63 -2.68
N GLY A 5 -7.50 -7.08 -2.60
CA GLY A 5 -6.69 -6.95 -1.40
C GLY A 5 -5.83 -5.69 -1.48
N HIS A 6 -5.85 -4.90 -0.41
CA HIS A 6 -5.11 -3.66 -0.29
C HIS A 6 -4.18 -3.77 0.91
N LEU A 7 -2.93 -3.36 0.74
CA LEU A 7 -1.91 -3.37 1.79
C LEU A 7 -1.37 -1.97 2.02
N HIS A 8 -1.09 -1.67 3.28
CA HIS A 8 -0.25 -0.55 3.68
C HIS A 8 1.03 -1.14 4.25
N THR A 9 2.18 -0.80 3.64
CA THR A 9 3.50 -1.22 4.12
C THR A 9 4.30 -0.03 4.62
N GLU A 10 5.08 -0.24 5.68
CA GLU A 10 6.11 0.72 6.09
C GLU A 10 7.31 0.62 5.14
N ASN A 11 7.72 1.75 4.55
CA ASN A 11 8.65 1.76 3.41
C ASN A 11 10.11 1.47 3.77
N ARG A 12 10.53 1.60 5.04
CA ARG A 12 11.92 1.34 5.46
C ARG A 12 12.17 -0.14 5.64
N ASN A 13 11.26 -0.84 6.30
CA ASN A 13 11.43 -2.24 6.68
C ASN A 13 10.62 -3.21 5.79
N GLY A 14 9.57 -2.75 5.11
CA GLY A 14 8.69 -3.58 4.28
C GLY A 14 7.69 -4.42 5.10
N LEU A 15 7.47 -4.08 6.37
CA LEU A 15 6.41 -4.67 7.19
C LEU A 15 5.05 -4.16 6.75
N ILE A 16 4.07 -5.04 6.75
CA ILE A 16 2.66 -4.71 6.52
C ILE A 16 2.10 -4.13 7.83
N VAL A 17 1.64 -2.88 7.78
CA VAL A 17 1.04 -2.18 8.94
C VAL A 17 -0.48 -2.23 8.93
N ASP A 18 -1.08 -2.44 7.77
CA ASP A 18 -2.53 -2.58 7.63
C ASP A 18 -2.88 -3.34 6.34
N ALA A 19 -4.02 -4.03 6.35
CA ALA A 19 -4.49 -4.84 5.24
C ALA A 19 -6.02 -4.85 5.22
N VAL A 20 -6.62 -4.65 4.04
CA VAL A 20 -8.08 -4.71 3.86
C VAL A 20 -8.45 -5.45 2.58
N LEU A 21 -9.52 -6.24 2.65
CA LEU A 21 -10.17 -6.87 1.52
C LEU A 21 -11.48 -6.13 1.24
N THR A 22 -11.68 -5.74 -0.02
CA THR A 22 -12.93 -5.14 -0.48
C THR A 22 -13.57 -5.97 -1.57
N ALA A 23 -14.88 -5.87 -1.70
CA ALA A 23 -15.54 -6.25 -2.94
C ALA A 23 -15.09 -5.29 -4.06
N PRO A 24 -15.03 -5.74 -5.33
CA PRO A 24 -14.70 -4.90 -6.47
C PRO A 24 -15.78 -3.84 -6.66
N SER A 25 -15.35 -2.58 -6.68
CA SER A 25 -16.16 -1.43 -7.12
C SER A 25 -15.24 -0.46 -7.87
N GLY A 26 -15.81 0.42 -8.71
CA GLY A 26 -15.03 1.36 -9.52
C GLY A 26 -14.17 2.36 -8.73
N THR A 27 -14.46 2.57 -7.44
CA THR A 27 -13.70 3.46 -6.53
C THR A 27 -13.05 2.73 -5.36
N ALA A 28 -13.28 1.42 -5.21
CA ALA A 28 -12.90 0.63 -4.04
C ALA A 28 -11.43 0.77 -3.66
N GLU A 29 -10.52 0.84 -4.63
CA GLU A 29 -9.08 0.98 -4.38
C GLU A 29 -8.73 2.29 -3.66
N ARG A 30 -9.28 3.42 -4.11
CA ARG A 30 -9.00 4.74 -3.52
C ARG A 30 -9.66 4.89 -2.16
N ASP A 31 -10.90 4.42 -2.04
CA ASP A 31 -11.63 4.43 -0.77
C ASP A 31 -10.95 3.53 0.26
N ALA A 32 -10.48 2.36 -0.15
CA ALA A 32 -9.70 1.46 0.70
C ALA A 32 -8.37 2.09 1.12
N ALA A 33 -7.64 2.73 0.20
CA ALA A 33 -6.41 3.44 0.52
C ALA A 33 -6.64 4.56 1.54
N LEU A 34 -7.66 5.39 1.36
CA LEU A 34 -8.02 6.43 2.33
C LEU A 34 -8.46 5.85 3.68
N ALA A 35 -9.16 4.72 3.68
CA ALA A 35 -9.53 4.02 4.91
C ALA A 35 -8.30 3.48 5.67
N LEU A 36 -7.34 2.88 4.95
CA LEU A 36 -6.06 2.43 5.51
C LEU A 36 -5.31 3.61 6.14
N ILE A 37 -5.17 4.72 5.41
CA ILE A 37 -4.48 5.93 5.89
C ILE A 37 -5.13 6.50 7.16
N ARG A 38 -6.48 6.55 7.19
CA ARG A 38 -7.24 7.02 8.37
C ARG A 38 -6.93 6.21 9.62
N ARG A 39 -6.83 4.88 9.50
CA ARG A 39 -6.54 4.00 10.65
C ARG A 39 -5.13 4.17 11.19
N GLN A 40 -4.17 4.44 10.32
CA GLN A 40 -2.76 4.54 10.70
C GLN A 40 -2.38 5.85 11.41
N LYS A 41 -3.28 6.84 11.49
CA LYS A 41 -3.05 8.13 12.19
C LYS A 41 -1.69 8.75 11.86
N LEU A 42 -1.32 8.75 10.57
CA LEU A 42 -0.05 9.26 10.10
C LEU A 42 0.14 10.73 10.51
N LYS A 43 1.35 11.09 10.91
CA LYS A 43 1.70 12.46 11.30
C LYS A 43 1.71 13.38 10.08
N ARG A 44 1.44 14.67 10.30
CA ARG A 44 1.66 15.70 9.26
C ARG A 44 3.12 15.67 8.81
N GLY A 45 3.35 15.81 7.51
CA GLY A 45 4.65 15.67 6.86
C GLY A 45 5.04 14.23 6.53
N ALA A 46 4.28 13.22 6.96
CA ALA A 46 4.54 11.84 6.55
C ALA A 46 4.31 11.67 5.04
N THR A 47 5.13 10.83 4.43
CA THR A 47 5.09 10.56 2.99
C THR A 47 4.25 9.32 2.72
N LEU A 48 3.45 9.35 1.64
CA LEU A 48 2.67 8.18 1.22
C LEU A 48 3.05 7.75 -0.19
N GLY A 49 3.59 6.54 -0.31
CA GLY A 49 3.86 5.89 -1.59
C GLY A 49 2.61 5.26 -2.19
N ALA A 50 2.33 5.51 -3.47
CA ALA A 50 1.25 4.81 -4.20
C ALA A 50 1.58 4.66 -5.69
N ASP A 51 0.91 3.74 -6.38
CA ASP A 51 1.13 3.51 -7.81
C ASP A 51 0.54 4.63 -8.70
N LYS A 52 0.80 4.54 -10.00
CA LYS A 52 0.40 5.55 -10.98
C LYS A 52 -1.12 5.77 -11.16
N ALA A 53 -1.94 4.77 -10.87
CA ALA A 53 -3.40 4.84 -10.91
C ALA A 53 -3.98 5.72 -9.79
N TYR A 54 -3.18 6.00 -8.74
CA TYR A 54 -3.53 6.92 -7.66
C TYR A 54 -3.16 8.38 -7.96
N ASP A 55 -2.47 8.67 -9.06
CA ASP A 55 -2.08 10.03 -9.45
C ASP A 55 -3.27 10.85 -9.98
N THR A 56 -4.33 10.99 -9.20
CA THR A 56 -5.53 11.77 -9.53
C THR A 56 -5.61 13.01 -8.66
N ARG A 57 -6.18 14.10 -9.21
CA ARG A 57 -6.37 15.36 -8.46
C ARG A 57 -7.08 15.15 -7.14
N ALA A 58 -8.16 14.37 -7.14
CA ALA A 58 -8.96 14.09 -5.95
C ALA A 58 -8.16 13.32 -4.88
N PHE A 59 -7.35 12.34 -5.28
CA PHE A 59 -6.58 11.56 -4.31
C PHE A 59 -5.39 12.36 -3.76
N VAL A 60 -4.68 13.11 -4.61
CA VAL A 60 -3.61 14.01 -4.17
C VAL A 60 -4.13 15.07 -3.20
N ALA A 61 -5.23 15.76 -3.54
CA ALA A 61 -5.85 16.74 -2.66
C ALA A 61 -6.25 16.13 -1.30
N ALA A 62 -6.82 14.92 -1.29
CA ALA A 62 -7.18 14.23 -0.06
C ALA A 62 -5.97 13.89 0.84
N LEU A 63 -4.77 13.70 0.26
CA LEU A 63 -3.54 13.54 1.03
C LEU A 63 -3.03 14.88 1.59
N GLU A 64 -3.04 15.93 0.77
CA GLU A 64 -2.59 17.26 1.16
C GLU A 64 -3.47 17.86 2.26
N GLU A 65 -4.79 17.69 2.20
CA GLU A 65 -5.74 18.08 3.25
C GLU A 65 -5.43 17.41 4.60
N ARG A 66 -4.85 16.20 4.56
CA ARG A 66 -4.40 15.46 5.75
C ARG A 66 -2.99 15.87 6.19
N GLY A 67 -2.33 16.75 5.46
CA GLY A 67 -0.94 17.15 5.66
C GLY A 67 0.04 16.04 5.31
N LEU A 68 -0.31 15.12 4.42
CA LEU A 68 0.59 14.07 3.92
C LEU A 68 1.26 14.51 2.62
N VAL A 69 2.50 14.07 2.42
CA VAL A 69 3.26 14.37 1.20
C VAL A 69 3.05 13.25 0.17
N PRO A 70 2.50 13.55 -1.02
CA PRO A 70 2.13 12.55 -2.01
C PRO A 70 3.35 12.01 -2.76
N HIS A 71 3.90 10.88 -2.33
CA HIS A 71 4.96 10.15 -3.04
C HIS A 71 4.36 9.14 -4.04
N ILE A 72 3.42 9.62 -4.84
CA ILE A 72 2.70 8.80 -5.82
C ILE A 72 3.50 8.76 -7.12
N ALA A 73 3.57 7.60 -7.77
CA ALA A 73 4.16 7.52 -9.09
C ALA A 73 3.42 8.40 -10.09
N ARG A 74 4.12 9.36 -10.71
CA ARG A 74 3.52 10.24 -11.72
C ARG A 74 3.02 9.46 -12.93
N ASN A 75 1.83 9.78 -13.37
CA ASN A 75 1.22 9.34 -14.62
C ASN A 75 1.18 10.50 -15.61
N SER A 76 2.23 10.63 -16.41
CA SER A 76 2.39 11.68 -17.42
C SER A 76 2.06 11.22 -18.85
N SER A 77 1.59 9.99 -19.03
CA SER A 77 1.25 9.46 -20.35
C SER A 77 -0.07 10.05 -20.84
N GLY A 78 0.00 11.03 -21.73
CA GLY A 78 -1.18 11.68 -22.32
C GLY A 78 -1.95 12.60 -21.38
N ARG A 79 -1.37 12.99 -20.24
CA ARG A 79 -1.95 13.93 -19.27
C ARG A 79 -0.90 14.55 -18.36
N SER A 80 -1.26 15.64 -17.68
CA SER A 80 -0.47 16.17 -16.57
C SER A 80 -0.71 15.39 -15.28
N SER A 81 0.38 15.14 -14.56
CA SER A 81 0.36 14.51 -13.23
C SER A 81 -0.24 15.47 -12.19
N ALA A 82 -0.93 14.93 -11.20
CA ALA A 82 -1.49 15.70 -10.09
C ALA A 82 -0.47 15.90 -8.95
N VAL A 83 0.58 15.08 -8.87
CA VAL A 83 1.66 15.24 -7.89
C VAL A 83 2.42 16.55 -8.14
N PRO A 84 2.60 17.41 -7.11
CA PRO A 84 3.35 18.66 -7.25
C PRO A 84 4.80 18.43 -7.69
N ASP A 85 5.29 19.27 -8.61
CA ASP A 85 6.68 19.17 -9.09
C ASP A 85 7.69 19.37 -7.94
N ALA A 86 7.39 20.24 -6.98
CA ALA A 86 8.21 20.47 -5.80
C ALA A 86 8.42 19.22 -4.94
N VAL A 87 7.48 18.26 -4.97
CA VAL A 87 7.64 16.94 -4.31
C VAL A 87 8.44 16.01 -5.22
N ALA A 88 8.07 15.95 -6.51
CA ALA A 88 8.63 15.02 -7.48
C ALA A 88 10.13 15.21 -7.76
N THR A 89 10.69 16.40 -7.51
CA THR A 89 12.12 16.70 -7.70
C THR A 89 12.99 16.37 -6.49
N THR A 90 12.40 15.95 -5.36
CA THR A 90 13.16 15.65 -4.13
C THR A 90 13.88 14.29 -4.20
N ALA A 91 15.02 14.18 -3.50
CA ALA A 91 15.72 12.91 -3.34
C ALA A 91 14.87 11.86 -2.59
N ASP A 92 14.12 12.29 -1.58
CA ASP A 92 13.23 11.43 -0.80
C ASP A 92 12.11 10.83 -1.66
N TYR A 93 11.56 11.61 -2.59
CA TYR A 93 10.62 11.10 -3.57
C TYR A 93 11.26 9.99 -4.41
N ALA A 94 12.47 10.20 -4.94
CA ALA A 94 13.17 9.18 -5.72
C ALA A 94 13.44 7.89 -4.92
N ILE A 95 13.79 7.99 -3.63
CA ILE A 95 13.96 6.84 -2.74
C ILE A 95 12.62 6.11 -2.53
N SER A 96 11.56 6.87 -2.24
CA SER A 96 10.22 6.34 -2.04
C SER A 96 9.73 5.57 -3.27
N GLN A 97 9.99 6.08 -4.47
CA GLN A 97 9.61 5.39 -5.72
C GLN A 97 10.29 4.03 -5.88
N ARG A 98 11.53 3.87 -5.40
CA ARG A 98 12.22 2.57 -5.39
C ARG A 98 11.63 1.65 -4.32
N ARG A 99 11.41 2.17 -3.11
CA ARG A 99 10.90 1.41 -1.95
C ARG A 99 9.44 1.00 -2.11
N ARG A 100 8.61 1.78 -2.82
CA ARG A 100 7.19 1.49 -3.07
C ARG A 100 6.97 0.08 -3.61
N LYS A 101 7.92 -0.47 -4.38
CA LYS A 101 7.84 -1.84 -4.92
C LYS A 101 7.83 -2.93 -3.85
N LEU A 102 8.24 -2.63 -2.61
CA LEU A 102 8.20 -3.57 -1.49
C LEU A 102 6.78 -4.08 -1.20
N VAL A 103 5.73 -3.29 -1.49
CA VAL A 103 4.33 -3.73 -1.32
C VAL A 103 3.97 -4.92 -2.21
N GLU A 104 4.70 -5.11 -3.31
CA GLU A 104 4.47 -6.23 -4.25
C GLU A 104 5.02 -7.56 -3.70
N GLU A 105 6.03 -7.53 -2.82
CA GLU A 105 6.64 -8.74 -2.26
C GLU A 105 5.63 -9.57 -1.43
N PRO A 106 4.85 -8.97 -0.49
CA PRO A 106 3.75 -9.67 0.16
C PRO A 106 2.74 -10.28 -0.82
N PHE A 107 2.31 -9.53 -1.83
CA PHE A 107 1.34 -10.03 -2.80
C PHE A 107 1.89 -11.21 -3.61
N GLY A 108 3.17 -11.17 -3.96
CA GLY A 108 3.87 -12.29 -4.59
C GLY A 108 3.88 -13.52 -3.67
N TRP A 109 4.26 -13.35 -2.41
CA TRP A 109 4.31 -14.44 -1.43
C TRP A 109 2.92 -15.04 -1.16
N PHE A 110 1.88 -14.21 -1.04
CA PHE A 110 0.50 -14.68 -0.86
C PHE A 110 0.07 -15.61 -2.00
N LYS A 111 0.36 -15.23 -3.24
CA LYS A 111 -0.05 -15.98 -4.44
C LYS A 111 0.79 -17.23 -4.68
N ALA A 112 2.09 -17.18 -4.41
CA ALA A 112 3.03 -18.24 -4.74
C ALA A 112 3.18 -19.28 -3.63
N THR A 113 3.23 -18.84 -2.37
CA THR A 113 3.58 -19.71 -1.23
C THR A 113 2.39 -19.93 -0.30
N ALA A 114 1.63 -18.88 0.01
CA ALA A 114 0.53 -18.98 0.98
C ALA A 114 -0.79 -19.49 0.37
N GLY A 115 -0.78 -19.98 -0.88
CA GLY A 115 -1.95 -20.60 -1.51
C GLY A 115 -3.12 -19.65 -1.81
N CYS A 116 -2.92 -18.33 -1.82
CA CYS A 116 -3.99 -17.34 -1.92
C CYS A 116 -4.49 -17.08 -3.35
N ARG A 117 -4.49 -18.10 -4.22
CA ARG A 117 -5.06 -17.97 -5.58
C ARG A 117 -6.59 -17.96 -5.57
N LYS A 118 -7.20 -18.48 -4.50
CA LYS A 118 -8.64 -18.45 -4.24
C LYS A 118 -8.87 -18.00 -2.80
N LEU A 119 -10.01 -17.35 -2.56
CA LEU A 119 -10.44 -17.06 -1.20
C LEU A 119 -10.83 -18.35 -0.47
N ARG A 120 -10.57 -18.36 0.84
CA ARG A 120 -10.78 -19.54 1.68
C ARG A 120 -12.20 -19.65 2.23
N TYR A 121 -12.86 -18.52 2.47
CA TYR A 121 -14.15 -18.48 3.16
C TYR A 121 -15.26 -17.82 2.32
N ILE A 122 -16.50 -17.92 2.77
CA ILE A 122 -17.64 -17.20 2.17
C ILE A 122 -17.79 -15.85 2.87
N GLY A 123 -17.91 -14.78 2.08
CA GLY A 123 -18.15 -13.41 2.58
C GLY A 123 -16.89 -12.61 2.91
N VAL A 124 -17.04 -11.28 3.02
CA VAL A 124 -15.92 -10.33 3.23
C VAL A 124 -15.30 -10.50 4.62
N ALA A 125 -16.11 -10.58 5.67
CA ALA A 125 -15.62 -10.55 7.06
C ALA A 125 -14.70 -11.74 7.39
N ALA A 126 -15.09 -12.96 7.02
CA ALA A 126 -14.27 -14.15 7.26
C ALA A 126 -12.95 -14.11 6.47
N ASN A 127 -13.00 -13.66 5.20
CA ASN A 127 -11.78 -13.50 4.41
C ASN A 127 -10.90 -12.34 4.88
N GLN A 128 -11.48 -11.27 5.42
CA GLN A 128 -10.72 -10.17 6.02
C GLN A 128 -9.86 -10.66 7.19
N HIS A 129 -10.44 -11.47 8.08
CA HIS A 129 -9.68 -12.05 9.20
C HIS A 129 -8.57 -12.98 8.70
N TRP A 130 -8.87 -13.82 7.70
CA TRP A 130 -7.86 -14.65 7.06
C TRP A 130 -6.73 -13.84 6.42
N PHE A 131 -7.05 -12.71 5.78
CA PHE A 131 -6.06 -11.82 5.18
C PHE A 131 -5.17 -11.13 6.20
N HIS A 132 -5.72 -10.78 7.38
CA HIS A 132 -4.91 -10.31 8.51
C HIS A 132 -3.93 -11.38 9.01
N MET A 133 -4.38 -12.64 9.12
CA MET A 133 -3.49 -13.75 9.52
C MET A 133 -2.37 -13.97 8.50
N LEU A 134 -2.66 -13.84 7.20
CA LEU A 134 -1.66 -13.91 6.13
C LEU A 134 -0.64 -12.77 6.22
N ALA A 135 -1.12 -11.54 6.41
CA ALA A 135 -0.25 -10.37 6.57
C ALA A 135 0.66 -10.51 7.80
N ALA A 136 0.13 -10.99 8.93
CA ALA A 136 0.91 -11.29 10.12
C ALA A 136 1.97 -12.38 9.85
N GLY A 137 1.60 -13.46 9.17
CA GLY A 137 2.53 -14.52 8.77
C GLY A 137 3.66 -14.03 7.87
N TYR A 138 3.35 -13.17 6.89
CA TYR A 138 4.37 -12.52 6.07
C TYR A 138 5.31 -11.64 6.90
N ASN A 139 4.78 -10.86 7.85
CA ASN A 139 5.60 -10.04 8.73
C ASN A 139 6.60 -10.87 9.55
N LEU A 140 6.21 -12.05 10.04
CA LEU A 140 7.13 -12.95 10.75
C LEU A 140 8.29 -13.38 9.85
N ILE A 141 8.02 -13.74 8.59
CA ILE A 141 9.06 -14.08 7.60
C ILE A 141 9.91 -12.86 7.27
N ARG A 142 9.32 -11.67 7.21
CA ARG A 142 10.06 -10.43 6.94
C ARG A 142 11.02 -10.09 8.08
N LEU A 143 10.58 -10.26 9.32
CA LEU A 143 11.39 -10.00 10.51
C LEU A 143 12.67 -10.83 10.52
N THR A 144 12.66 -12.09 10.08
CA THR A 144 13.88 -12.92 10.02
C THR A 144 14.96 -12.36 9.08
N LYS A 145 14.57 -11.51 8.11
CA LYS A 145 15.49 -10.82 7.19
C LYS A 145 15.94 -9.45 7.70
N LEU A 146 15.32 -8.94 8.76
CA LEU A 146 15.63 -7.65 9.38
C LEU A 146 16.47 -7.81 10.64
N THR A 147 16.40 -8.96 11.29
CA THR A 147 17.28 -9.29 12.41
C THR A 147 18.72 -9.38 11.89
N PRO A 148 19.70 -8.72 12.52
CA PRO A 148 21.09 -8.89 12.15
C PRO A 148 21.47 -10.37 12.30
N THR A 149 22.09 -10.93 11.26
CA THR A 149 22.70 -12.26 11.36
C THR A 149 23.71 -12.20 12.50
N ALA A 150 23.55 -13.04 13.51
CA ALA A 150 24.57 -13.19 14.54
C ALA A 150 25.89 -13.54 13.84
N ALA A 151 26.92 -12.73 14.10
CA ALA A 151 28.26 -12.92 13.57
C ALA A 151 28.93 -14.15 14.18
#